data_AF-A0A126QS56-F1
#
_entry.id   AF-A0A126QS56-F1
#
_cell.length_a   1.000
_cell.length_b   1.000
_cell.length_c   1.000
_cell.angle_alpha   90.00
_cell.angle_beta   90.00
_cell.angle_gamma   90.00
#
_symmetry.space_group_name_H-M   'P 1'
#
loop_
_entity.id
_entity.type
_entity.pdbx_description
1 polymer ?
#
loop_
_entity_poly.entity_id
_entity_poly.type
_entity_poly.pdbx_seq_one_letter_code
_entity_poly.pdbx_strand_id
1 'polypeptide(L)'
;MASEFVRDRVLALFGDNKFLCAETVVRVVAEAGGRECADVVRAATGFCSGVSRTRGQCGVVTGAIMGIGLYAGRAEEGEDHEVPYAMVQEFLDRFYDRYGAINCYDLIECDFTVPEDKARYREENLRLECYRMAVFAAETALSILREHGYLAEEADHVKSRLAPCGLVCGKCAAFADGPIRRAAETLRRELGENFAEYAARFEPMNPVFVHYPAFAELLGFLAQGSCTGCREQGCLFQACTIADCARSHGADYCFECLEYPCAAHGLPGPLAEIWRRNNDRMRECGAAAWYRKVKDKPRYP
;
A
#
# COMPACT_ATOMS: atom_id res chain seq x y z
N MET A 1 14.98 -14.17 -2.66
CA MET A 1 13.95 -15.01 -2.00
C MET A 1 12.65 -14.25 -2.04
N ALA A 2 11.56 -14.94 -2.37
CA ALA A 2 10.25 -14.30 -2.48
C ALA A 2 9.86 -13.61 -1.17
N SER A 3 9.55 -12.31 -1.22
CA SER A 3 9.09 -11.55 -0.05
C SER A 3 7.86 -12.23 0.51
N GLU A 4 7.87 -12.56 1.80
CA GLU A 4 6.74 -13.21 2.48
C GLU A 4 5.44 -12.41 2.25
N PHE A 5 5.54 -11.08 2.16
CA PHE A 5 4.43 -10.21 1.76
C PHE A 5 3.83 -10.56 0.41
N VAL A 6 4.65 -10.67 -0.63
CA VAL A 6 4.13 -10.86 -1.99
C VAL A 6 3.42 -12.19 -2.09
N ARG A 7 4.00 -13.26 -1.54
CA ARG A 7 3.36 -14.58 -1.48
C ARG A 7 2.03 -14.53 -0.76
N ASP A 8 2.01 -14.04 0.48
CA ASP A 8 0.80 -13.99 1.30
C ASP A 8 -0.27 -13.12 0.65
N ARG A 9 0.12 -12.01 0.03
CA ARG A 9 -0.82 -11.08 -0.56
C ARG A 9 -1.39 -11.58 -1.88
N VAL A 10 -0.56 -12.18 -2.74
CA VAL A 10 -1.04 -12.89 -3.93
C VAL A 10 -1.97 -14.02 -3.52
N LEU A 11 -1.65 -14.79 -2.46
CA LEU A 11 -2.54 -15.85 -1.97
C LEU A 11 -3.87 -15.29 -1.46
N ALA A 12 -3.84 -14.20 -0.69
CA ALA A 12 -5.05 -13.59 -0.14
C ALA A 12 -5.99 -13.01 -1.23
N LEU A 13 -5.43 -12.51 -2.33
CA LEU A 13 -6.17 -11.86 -3.43
C LEU A 13 -6.54 -12.81 -4.57
N PHE A 14 -5.61 -13.66 -5.00
CA PHE A 14 -5.80 -14.61 -6.09
C PHE A 14 -6.36 -15.94 -5.59
N GLY A 15 -6.18 -16.28 -4.32
CA GLY A 15 -6.84 -17.44 -3.70
C GLY A 15 -8.36 -17.33 -3.75
N ASP A 16 -9.04 -18.47 -3.67
CA ASP A 16 -10.50 -18.61 -3.66
C ASP A 16 -11.25 -17.86 -4.79
N ASN A 17 -10.58 -17.58 -5.93
CA ASN A 17 -11.14 -16.80 -7.05
C ASN A 17 -11.65 -15.40 -6.65
N LYS A 18 -11.08 -14.76 -5.63
CA LYS A 18 -11.51 -13.40 -5.22
C LYS A 18 -11.19 -12.36 -6.30
N PHE A 19 -9.95 -12.36 -6.79
CA PHE A 19 -9.50 -11.58 -7.94
C PHE A 19 -8.84 -12.48 -9.00
N LEU A 20 -8.71 -11.94 -10.21
CA LEU A 20 -8.04 -12.53 -11.35
C LEU A 20 -6.56 -12.11 -11.42
N CYS A 21 -5.84 -12.62 -12.42
CA CYS A 21 -4.38 -12.54 -12.48
C CYS A 21 -3.84 -11.10 -12.60
N ALA A 22 -4.32 -10.31 -13.57
CA ALA A 22 -3.87 -8.92 -13.74
C ALA A 22 -4.28 -8.05 -12.55
N GLU A 23 -5.54 -8.18 -12.12
CA GLU A 23 -6.12 -7.51 -10.95
C GLU A 23 -5.28 -7.72 -9.69
N THR A 24 -4.86 -8.96 -9.45
CA THR A 24 -4.06 -9.29 -8.27
C THR A 24 -2.69 -8.65 -8.34
N VAL A 25 -1.97 -8.83 -9.45
CA VAL A 25 -0.58 -8.36 -9.56
C VAL A 25 -0.50 -6.84 -9.47
N VAL A 26 -1.35 -6.10 -10.20
CA VAL A 26 -1.34 -4.64 -10.14
C VAL A 26 -1.67 -4.13 -8.74
N ARG A 27 -2.60 -4.79 -8.04
CA ARG A 27 -2.96 -4.44 -6.67
C ARG A 27 -1.81 -4.67 -5.71
N VAL A 28 -1.11 -5.81 -5.82
CA VAL A 28 0.04 -6.12 -4.96
C VAL A 28 1.14 -5.07 -5.13
N VAL A 29 1.48 -4.73 -6.37
CA VAL A 29 2.53 -3.73 -6.67
C VAL A 29 2.13 -2.33 -6.18
N ALA A 30 0.86 -1.94 -6.36
CA ALA A 30 0.33 -0.68 -5.84
C ALA A 30 0.35 -0.62 -4.29
N GLU A 31 -0.10 -1.68 -3.62
CA GLU A 31 -0.14 -1.72 -2.15
C GLU A 31 1.27 -1.71 -1.54
N ALA A 32 2.27 -2.31 -2.21
CA ALA A 32 3.65 -2.36 -1.73
C ALA A 32 4.32 -0.98 -1.63
N GLY A 33 3.98 -0.04 -2.52
CA GLY A 33 4.43 1.35 -2.44
C GLY A 33 3.42 2.30 -1.80
N GLY A 34 2.38 1.76 -1.15
CA GLY A 34 1.41 2.55 -0.38
C GLY A 34 0.36 3.29 -1.20
N ARG A 35 0.12 2.90 -2.46
CA ARG A 35 -0.91 3.48 -3.32
C ARG A 35 -2.23 2.72 -3.21
N GLU A 36 -3.34 3.45 -3.10
CA GLU A 36 -4.66 2.90 -3.39
C GLU A 36 -4.88 2.88 -4.91
N CYS A 37 -5.49 1.80 -5.43
CA CYS A 37 -5.54 1.55 -6.87
C CYS A 37 -6.87 0.91 -7.32
N ALA A 38 -7.98 1.16 -6.62
CA ALA A 38 -9.25 0.48 -6.88
C ALA A 38 -9.72 0.60 -8.34
N ASP A 39 -9.64 1.79 -8.93
CA ASP A 39 -10.02 1.99 -10.34
C ASP A 39 -9.06 1.31 -11.32
N VAL A 40 -7.79 1.21 -10.97
CA VAL A 40 -6.79 0.52 -11.79
C VAL A 40 -6.99 -0.99 -11.73
N VAL A 41 -7.37 -1.54 -10.56
CA VAL A 41 -7.79 -2.94 -10.43
C VAL A 41 -9.03 -3.21 -11.28
N ARG A 42 -10.03 -2.31 -11.27
CA ARG A 42 -11.22 -2.42 -12.14
C ARG A 42 -10.84 -2.40 -13.63
N ALA A 43 -9.93 -1.51 -14.03
CA ALA A 43 -9.44 -1.46 -15.41
C ALA A 43 -8.69 -2.74 -15.80
N ALA A 44 -8.02 -3.39 -14.85
CA ALA A 44 -7.21 -4.58 -15.09
C ALA A 44 -8.03 -5.84 -15.45
N THR A 45 -9.33 -5.89 -15.14
CA THR A 45 -10.20 -7.04 -15.40
C THR A 45 -10.16 -7.49 -16.87
N GLY A 46 -10.15 -6.54 -17.82
CA GLY A 46 -10.14 -6.83 -19.26
C GLY A 46 -8.89 -7.58 -19.74
N PHE A 47 -7.77 -7.47 -19.01
CA PHE A 47 -6.51 -8.14 -19.33
C PHE A 47 -6.41 -9.57 -18.78
N CYS A 48 -7.36 -9.99 -17.95
CA CYS A 48 -7.35 -11.32 -17.36
C CYS A 48 -7.75 -12.41 -18.36
N SER A 49 -7.43 -13.66 -18.03
CA SER A 49 -7.65 -14.82 -18.93
C SER A 49 -7.04 -14.62 -20.32
N GLY A 50 -5.87 -13.96 -20.36
CA GLY A 50 -5.10 -13.71 -21.58
C GLY A 50 -5.62 -12.53 -22.40
N VAL A 51 -6.12 -11.47 -21.78
CA VAL A 51 -6.95 -10.46 -22.43
C VAL A 51 -8.24 -11.07 -22.98
N SER A 52 -9.15 -11.37 -22.06
CA SER A 52 -10.54 -11.71 -22.34
C SER A 52 -10.75 -12.91 -23.26
N ARG A 53 -9.91 -13.96 -23.08
CA ARG A 53 -10.04 -15.27 -23.77
C ARG A 53 -9.78 -15.21 -25.27
N THR A 54 -8.92 -14.29 -25.69
CA THR A 54 -8.49 -14.15 -27.10
C THR A 54 -7.19 -14.88 -27.41
N ARG A 55 -6.69 -15.71 -26.48
CA ARG A 55 -5.33 -16.28 -26.49
C ARG A 55 -4.23 -15.21 -26.55
N GLY A 56 -4.50 -14.04 -25.97
CA GLY A 56 -3.59 -12.90 -25.95
C GLY A 56 -2.62 -12.88 -24.78
N GLN A 57 -2.09 -11.69 -24.51
CA GLN A 57 -1.05 -11.43 -23.52
C GLN A 57 -1.40 -11.93 -22.12
N CYS A 58 -0.42 -12.46 -21.39
CA CYS A 58 -0.63 -12.91 -20.02
C CYS A 58 -1.08 -11.78 -19.09
N GLY A 59 -2.17 -12.01 -18.35
CA GLY A 59 -2.69 -11.03 -17.40
C GLY A 59 -1.72 -10.77 -16.24
N VAL A 60 -0.95 -11.76 -15.80
CA VAL A 60 0.11 -11.57 -14.78
C VAL A 60 1.15 -10.56 -15.25
N VAL A 61 1.65 -10.74 -16.48
CA VAL A 61 2.63 -9.85 -17.11
C VAL A 61 2.04 -8.44 -17.26
N THR A 62 0.81 -8.35 -17.74
CA THR A 62 0.12 -7.06 -17.92
C THR A 62 -0.09 -6.33 -16.60
N GLY A 63 -0.49 -7.03 -15.53
CA GLY A 63 -0.67 -6.45 -14.20
C GLY A 63 0.64 -5.90 -13.62
N ALA A 64 1.78 -6.55 -13.87
CA ALA A 64 3.09 -6.06 -13.46
C ALA A 64 3.51 -4.81 -14.25
N ILE A 65 3.28 -4.77 -15.56
CA ILE A 65 3.50 -3.58 -16.41
C ILE A 65 2.68 -2.39 -15.90
N MET A 66 1.39 -2.61 -15.64
CA MET A 66 0.52 -1.58 -15.03
C MET A 66 1.07 -1.13 -13.67
N GLY A 67 1.54 -2.08 -12.85
CA GLY A 67 2.16 -1.82 -11.56
C GLY A 67 3.39 -0.92 -11.65
N ILE A 68 4.30 -1.16 -12.62
CA ILE A 68 5.45 -0.29 -12.89
C ILE A 68 4.96 1.11 -13.29
N GLY A 69 3.98 1.17 -14.21
CA GLY A 69 3.38 2.43 -14.68
C GLY A 69 2.75 3.27 -13.57
N LEU A 70 2.23 2.67 -12.50
CA LEU A 70 1.69 3.42 -11.35
C LEU A 70 2.73 4.29 -10.63
N TYR A 71 4.01 3.99 -10.78
CA TYR A 71 5.10 4.73 -10.11
C TYR A 71 6.02 5.44 -11.08
N ALA A 72 6.38 4.80 -12.19
CA ALA A 72 7.32 5.32 -13.17
C ALA A 72 6.65 5.86 -14.45
N GLY A 73 5.34 5.67 -14.59
CA GLY A 73 4.59 6.17 -15.74
C GLY A 73 4.47 7.69 -15.74
N ARG A 74 4.22 8.24 -16.92
CA ARG A 74 4.03 9.68 -17.14
C ARG A 74 2.75 10.16 -16.45
N ALA A 75 2.84 11.28 -15.75
CA ALA A 75 1.73 12.00 -15.15
C ALA A 75 1.23 13.15 -16.05
N GLU A 76 2.12 13.77 -16.82
CA GLU A 76 1.82 14.95 -17.63
C GLU A 76 2.17 14.76 -19.11
N GLU A 77 1.56 15.58 -19.96
CA GLU A 77 1.87 15.61 -21.39
C GLU A 77 3.33 16.04 -21.63
N GLY A 78 4.02 15.31 -22.51
CA GLY A 78 5.40 15.62 -22.88
C GLY A 78 6.47 15.10 -21.94
N GLU A 79 6.11 14.45 -20.81
CA GLU A 79 7.09 13.75 -19.98
C GLU A 79 7.78 12.60 -20.74
N ASP A 80 8.99 12.25 -20.29
CA ASP A 80 9.78 11.19 -20.88
C ASP A 80 9.13 9.81 -20.66
N HIS A 81 9.01 9.03 -21.74
CA HIS A 81 8.47 7.67 -21.73
C HIS A 81 9.56 6.60 -21.80
N GLU A 82 10.81 6.97 -22.08
CA GLU A 82 11.90 6.01 -22.25
C GLU A 82 12.26 5.34 -20.92
N VAL A 83 12.21 6.07 -19.81
CA VAL A 83 12.48 5.51 -18.47
C VAL A 83 11.50 4.38 -18.10
N PRO A 84 10.17 4.58 -18.11
CA PRO A 84 9.24 3.47 -17.84
C PRO A 84 9.32 2.36 -18.90
N TYR A 85 9.66 2.67 -20.16
CA TYR A 85 9.85 1.65 -21.21
C TYR A 85 11.03 0.74 -20.91
N ALA A 86 12.19 1.29 -20.52
CA ALA A 86 13.36 0.51 -20.15
C ALA A 86 13.06 -0.46 -18.99
N MET A 87 12.35 0.02 -17.96
CA MET A 87 11.94 -0.81 -16.82
C MET A 87 10.98 -1.93 -17.22
N VAL A 88 10.04 -1.66 -18.13
CA VAL A 88 9.12 -2.67 -18.66
C VAL A 88 9.85 -3.69 -19.54
N GLN A 89 10.78 -3.26 -20.38
CA GLN A 89 11.62 -4.14 -21.21
C GLN A 89 12.42 -5.09 -20.33
N GLU A 90 13.10 -4.56 -19.32
CA GLU A 90 13.84 -5.38 -18.35
C GLU A 90 12.93 -6.36 -17.61
N PHE A 91 11.74 -5.94 -17.18
CA PHE A 91 10.76 -6.83 -16.57
C PHE A 91 10.36 -7.98 -17.52
N LEU A 92 10.08 -7.66 -18.78
CA LEU A 92 9.70 -8.63 -19.80
C LEU A 92 10.84 -9.62 -20.06
N ASP A 93 12.08 -9.16 -20.16
CA ASP A 93 13.26 -10.00 -20.34
C ASP A 93 13.44 -10.95 -19.15
N ARG A 94 13.42 -10.43 -17.91
CA ARG A 94 13.53 -11.26 -16.69
C ARG A 94 12.40 -12.28 -16.57
N PHE A 95 11.18 -11.95 -17.01
CA PHE A 95 10.05 -12.88 -17.03
C PHE A 95 10.20 -13.94 -18.12
N TYR A 96 10.60 -13.52 -19.33
CA TYR A 96 10.83 -14.42 -20.45
C TYR A 96 11.96 -15.40 -20.15
N ASP A 97 13.06 -14.95 -19.58
CA ASP A 97 14.17 -15.83 -19.16
C ASP A 97 13.72 -16.89 -18.16
N ARG A 98 12.74 -16.57 -17.31
CA ARG A 98 12.23 -17.49 -16.30
C ARG A 98 11.21 -18.49 -16.83
N TYR A 99 10.32 -18.06 -17.73
CA TYR A 99 9.13 -18.82 -18.13
C TYR A 99 9.05 -19.15 -19.62
N GLY A 100 9.91 -18.59 -20.46
CA GLY A 100 10.02 -18.86 -21.90
C GLY A 100 8.95 -18.20 -22.77
N ALA A 101 7.96 -17.52 -22.19
CA ALA A 101 6.89 -16.84 -22.92
C ALA A 101 6.29 -15.70 -22.10
N ILE A 102 5.57 -14.79 -22.78
CA ILE A 102 4.78 -13.70 -22.16
C ILE A 102 3.30 -13.73 -22.57
N ASN A 103 2.96 -14.54 -23.57
CA ASN A 103 1.59 -14.81 -23.99
C ASN A 103 0.94 -15.82 -23.03
N CYS A 104 -0.35 -15.63 -22.72
CA CYS A 104 -1.06 -16.49 -21.77
C CYS A 104 -1.18 -17.93 -22.29
N TYR A 105 -1.55 -18.09 -23.56
CA TYR A 105 -1.72 -19.40 -24.17
C TYR A 105 -0.38 -20.15 -24.23
N ASP A 106 0.70 -19.50 -24.64
CA ASP A 106 2.01 -20.18 -24.72
C ASP A 106 2.55 -20.60 -23.34
N LEU A 107 2.12 -19.94 -22.25
CA LEU A 107 2.55 -20.24 -20.89
C LEU A 107 1.83 -21.43 -20.25
N ILE A 108 0.53 -21.60 -20.52
CA ILE A 108 -0.31 -22.62 -19.85
C ILE A 108 -1.03 -23.55 -20.82
N GLU A 109 -0.84 -23.34 -22.12
CA GLU A 109 -1.42 -24.07 -23.25
C GLU A 109 -2.95 -24.24 -23.18
N CYS A 110 -3.65 -23.30 -22.56
CA CYS A 110 -5.08 -23.41 -22.26
C CYS A 110 -5.92 -22.35 -22.99
N ASP A 111 -6.88 -22.79 -23.81
CA ASP A 111 -7.88 -21.93 -24.41
C ASP A 111 -9.17 -21.87 -23.58
N PHE A 112 -9.38 -20.74 -22.90
CA PHE A 112 -10.58 -20.48 -22.12
C PHE A 112 -11.88 -20.29 -22.93
N THR A 113 -11.88 -20.53 -24.25
CA THR A 113 -13.10 -20.66 -25.05
C THR A 113 -13.53 -22.12 -25.22
N VAL A 114 -12.60 -23.06 -25.08
CA VAL A 114 -12.81 -24.51 -25.24
C VAL A 114 -13.22 -25.15 -23.90
N PRO A 115 -14.37 -25.86 -23.80
CA PRO A 115 -14.84 -26.48 -22.55
C PRO A 115 -13.85 -27.49 -21.94
N GLU A 116 -13.18 -28.27 -22.77
CA GLU A 116 -12.21 -29.30 -22.38
C GLU A 116 -10.98 -28.68 -21.73
N ASP A 117 -10.45 -27.60 -22.30
CA ASP A 117 -9.34 -26.84 -21.72
C ASP A 117 -9.70 -26.20 -20.38
N LYS A 118 -10.94 -25.71 -20.22
CA LYS A 118 -11.43 -25.23 -18.91
C LYS A 118 -11.51 -26.32 -17.87
N ALA A 119 -11.90 -27.54 -18.27
CA ALA A 119 -11.93 -28.69 -17.38
C ALA A 119 -10.51 -29.03 -16.94
N ARG A 120 -9.59 -29.17 -17.91
CA ARG A 120 -8.16 -29.40 -17.67
C ARG A 120 -7.53 -28.37 -16.74
N TYR A 121 -7.80 -27.08 -16.96
CA TYR A 121 -7.29 -26.01 -16.09
C TYR A 121 -7.67 -26.20 -14.60
N ARG A 122 -8.85 -26.75 -14.33
CA ARG A 122 -9.31 -27.06 -12.97
C ARG A 122 -8.73 -28.37 -12.45
N GLU A 123 -8.78 -29.42 -13.26
CA GLU A 123 -8.37 -30.79 -12.88
C GLU A 123 -6.86 -30.89 -12.65
N GLU A 124 -6.05 -30.25 -13.51
CA GLU A 124 -4.59 -30.20 -13.39
C GLU A 124 -4.12 -29.05 -12.50
N ASN A 125 -5.04 -28.25 -11.96
CA ASN A 125 -4.76 -27.10 -11.10
C ASN A 125 -3.73 -26.12 -11.71
N LEU A 126 -3.84 -25.85 -13.01
CA LEU A 126 -2.96 -24.91 -13.74
C LEU A 126 -2.99 -23.48 -13.15
N ARG A 127 -4.00 -23.17 -12.32
CA ARG A 127 -4.03 -21.96 -11.49
C ARG A 127 -2.80 -21.83 -10.59
N LEU A 128 -2.20 -22.93 -10.15
CA LEU A 128 -0.99 -22.91 -9.34
C LEU A 128 0.20 -22.33 -10.12
N GLU A 129 0.31 -22.58 -11.42
CA GLU A 129 1.34 -21.96 -12.25
C GLU A 129 1.07 -20.47 -12.44
N CYS A 130 -0.19 -20.06 -12.66
CA CYS A 130 -0.58 -18.64 -12.65
C CYS A 130 -0.23 -17.95 -11.32
N TYR A 131 -0.38 -18.65 -10.19
CA TYR A 131 -0.01 -18.14 -8.88
C TYR A 131 1.51 -17.94 -8.75
N ARG A 132 2.31 -18.93 -9.17
CA ARG A 132 3.79 -18.82 -9.15
C ARG A 132 4.27 -17.68 -10.02
N MET A 133 3.73 -17.56 -11.24
CA MET A 133 4.00 -16.44 -12.13
C MET A 133 3.60 -15.10 -11.51
N ALA A 134 2.44 -15.03 -10.84
CA ALA A 134 1.98 -13.79 -10.20
C ALA A 134 2.92 -13.33 -9.07
N VAL A 135 3.40 -14.26 -8.24
CA VAL A 135 4.41 -13.96 -7.21
C VAL A 135 5.69 -13.45 -7.86
N PHE A 136 6.23 -14.17 -8.83
CA PHE A 136 7.47 -13.78 -9.51
C PHE A 136 7.34 -12.42 -10.19
N ALA A 137 6.23 -12.17 -10.90
CA ALA A 137 6.03 -10.93 -11.63
C ALA A 137 5.92 -9.73 -10.70
N ALA A 138 5.14 -9.85 -9.62
CA ALA A 138 5.04 -8.79 -8.61
C ALA A 138 6.39 -8.51 -7.95
N GLU A 139 7.17 -9.54 -7.61
CA GLU A 139 8.50 -9.35 -7.03
C GLU A 139 9.48 -8.69 -7.97
N THR A 140 9.50 -9.12 -9.23
CA THR A 140 10.41 -8.57 -10.24
C THR A 140 10.07 -7.11 -10.52
N ALA A 141 8.79 -6.77 -10.67
CA ALA A 141 8.35 -5.39 -10.81
C ALA A 141 8.76 -4.52 -9.60
N LEU A 142 8.57 -5.02 -8.38
CA LEU A 142 8.99 -4.29 -7.17
C LEU A 142 10.51 -4.14 -7.07
N SER A 143 11.28 -5.15 -7.48
CA SER A 143 12.74 -5.08 -7.51
C SER A 143 13.22 -3.99 -8.46
N ILE A 144 12.72 -4.00 -9.70
CA ILE A 144 13.06 -3.00 -10.72
C ILE A 144 12.66 -1.59 -10.24
N LEU A 145 11.49 -1.42 -9.65
CA LEU A 145 11.07 -0.14 -9.08
C LEU A 145 12.00 0.36 -7.95
N ARG A 146 12.55 -0.54 -7.12
CA ARG A 146 13.52 -0.18 -6.07
C ARG A 146 14.90 0.13 -6.64
N GLU A 147 15.37 -0.69 -7.57
CA GLU A 147 16.66 -0.52 -8.27
C GLU A 147 16.73 0.86 -8.97
N HIS A 148 15.60 1.35 -9.49
CA HIS A 148 15.46 2.66 -10.11
C HIS A 148 15.02 3.79 -9.15
N GLY A 149 14.91 3.52 -7.85
CA GLY A 149 14.62 4.54 -6.83
C GLY A 149 13.17 5.03 -6.75
N TYR A 150 12.23 4.37 -7.44
CA TYR A 150 10.80 4.69 -7.37
C TYR A 150 10.11 4.16 -6.12
N LEU A 151 10.68 3.12 -5.50
CA LEU A 151 10.24 2.55 -4.24
C LEU A 151 11.39 2.48 -3.25
N ALA A 152 11.11 2.81 -2.00
CA ALA A 152 12.04 2.53 -0.91
C ALA A 152 12.09 1.02 -0.62
N GLU A 153 13.17 0.59 0.03
CA GLU A 153 13.22 -0.74 0.63
C GLU A 153 12.07 -0.93 1.62
N GLU A 154 11.55 -2.16 1.73
CA GLU A 154 10.35 -2.41 2.55
C GLU A 154 10.58 -2.03 4.02
N ALA A 155 11.77 -2.30 4.54
CA ALA A 155 12.15 -1.93 5.89
C ALA A 155 12.08 -0.40 6.10
N ASP A 156 12.58 0.38 5.13
CA ASP A 156 12.57 1.84 5.19
C ASP A 156 11.15 2.40 5.05
N HIS A 157 10.33 1.83 4.15
CA HIS A 157 8.92 2.19 4.05
C HIS A 157 8.18 1.92 5.37
N VAL A 158 8.35 0.74 5.95
CA VAL A 158 7.74 0.40 7.25
C VAL A 158 8.23 1.36 8.33
N LYS A 159 9.53 1.62 8.41
CA LYS A 159 10.14 2.51 9.41
C LYS A 159 9.65 3.95 9.30
N SER A 160 9.37 4.44 8.09
CA SER A 160 8.80 5.78 7.85
C SER A 160 7.36 5.92 8.38
N ARG A 161 6.60 4.83 8.49
CA ARG A 161 5.17 4.83 8.85
C ARG A 161 4.87 4.18 10.20
N LEU A 162 5.75 3.34 10.71
CA LEU A 162 5.65 2.63 11.98
C LEU A 162 6.62 3.21 13.01
N ALA A 163 6.05 3.75 14.09
CA ALA A 163 6.79 4.34 15.19
C ALA A 163 7.53 3.27 16.01
N PRO A 164 8.58 3.66 16.77
CA PRO A 164 9.23 2.74 17.71
C PRO A 164 8.27 2.14 18.74
N CYS A 165 7.20 2.87 19.09
CA CYS A 165 6.15 2.38 19.99
C CYS A 165 5.17 1.38 19.36
N GLY A 166 5.33 1.06 18.07
CA GLY A 166 4.46 0.15 17.32
C GLY A 166 3.13 0.76 16.85
N LEU A 167 2.91 2.07 17.05
CA LEU A 167 1.81 2.81 16.44
C LEU A 167 2.10 3.14 14.97
N VAL A 168 1.07 3.14 14.14
CA VAL A 168 1.18 3.54 12.73
C VAL A 168 1.11 5.07 12.62
N CYS A 169 2.27 5.72 12.76
CA CYS A 169 2.43 7.16 12.53
C CYS A 169 1.89 7.61 11.18
N GLY A 170 2.01 6.78 10.14
CA GLY A 170 1.47 7.07 8.79
C GLY A 170 -0.04 7.33 8.74
N LYS A 171 -0.79 6.99 9.80
CA LYS A 171 -2.22 7.27 9.94
C LYS A 171 -2.54 8.38 10.95
N CYS A 172 -1.54 9.17 11.36
CA CYS A 172 -1.76 10.34 12.23
C CYS A 172 -2.67 11.35 11.54
N ALA A 173 -3.47 12.06 12.34
CA ALA A 173 -4.14 13.28 11.91
C ALA A 173 -3.16 14.34 11.37
N ALA A 174 -1.93 14.38 11.87
CA ALA A 174 -0.91 15.34 11.45
C ALA A 174 0.04 14.82 10.36
N PHE A 175 -0.05 13.54 9.95
CA PHE A 175 0.96 12.96 9.04
C PHE A 175 0.76 13.50 7.62
N ALA A 176 1.83 14.06 7.03
CA ALA A 176 1.82 14.75 5.76
C ALA A 176 1.30 13.87 4.62
N ASP A 177 1.79 12.64 4.55
CA ASP A 177 1.37 11.63 3.57
C ASP A 177 0.28 10.68 4.12
N GLY A 178 -0.55 11.19 5.03
CA GLY A 178 -1.57 10.42 5.73
C GLY A 178 -2.93 10.40 5.02
N PRO A 179 -3.74 9.34 5.20
CA PRO A 179 -5.08 9.28 4.62
C PRO A 179 -6.03 10.36 5.16
N ILE A 180 -5.87 10.77 6.43
CA ILE A 180 -6.68 11.84 7.04
C ILE A 180 -6.43 13.17 6.32
N ARG A 181 -5.16 13.51 6.06
CA ARG A 181 -4.77 14.73 5.36
C ARG A 181 -5.35 14.77 3.95
N ARG A 182 -5.19 13.70 3.17
CA ARG A 182 -5.76 13.60 1.81
C ARG A 182 -7.28 13.72 1.79
N ALA A 183 -7.96 13.07 2.73
CA ALA A 183 -9.42 13.16 2.86
C ALA A 183 -9.86 14.57 3.25
N ALA A 184 -9.16 15.22 4.19
CA ALA A 184 -9.43 16.58 4.62
C ALA A 184 -9.22 17.61 3.50
N GLU A 185 -8.12 17.50 2.75
CA GLU A 185 -7.89 18.35 1.57
C GLU A 185 -8.95 18.15 0.50
N THR A 186 -9.32 16.90 0.21
CA THR A 186 -10.38 16.60 -0.75
C THR A 186 -11.69 17.24 -0.29
N LEU A 187 -12.11 17.03 0.95
CA LEU A 187 -13.33 17.62 1.49
C LEU A 187 -13.27 19.16 1.46
N ARG A 188 -12.13 19.77 1.83
CA ARG A 188 -11.94 21.23 1.78
C ARG A 188 -12.08 21.77 0.36
N ARG A 189 -11.51 21.07 -0.63
CA ARG A 189 -11.63 21.43 -2.04
C ARG A 189 -13.07 21.34 -2.54
N GLU A 190 -13.78 20.25 -2.22
CA GLU A 190 -15.17 20.07 -2.65
C GLU A 190 -16.15 21.05 -2.00
N LEU A 191 -15.91 21.44 -0.75
CA LEU A 191 -16.69 22.50 -0.09
C LEU A 191 -16.42 23.87 -0.77
N GLY A 192 -15.17 24.13 -1.13
CA GLY A 192 -14.77 25.39 -1.77
C GLY A 192 -14.73 26.59 -0.81
N GLU A 193 -14.25 27.72 -1.31
CA GLU A 193 -13.96 28.91 -0.48
C GLU A 193 -15.23 29.59 0.08
N ASN A 194 -16.36 29.45 -0.62
CA ASN A 194 -17.60 30.18 -0.27
C ASN A 194 -18.56 29.39 0.63
N PHE A 195 -18.25 28.14 0.99
CA PHE A 195 -19.21 27.31 1.72
C PHE A 195 -19.56 27.86 3.11
N ALA A 196 -18.69 28.65 3.74
CA ALA A 196 -19.00 29.30 5.01
C ALA A 196 -20.28 30.16 4.95
N GLU A 197 -20.49 30.88 3.84
CA GLU A 197 -21.70 31.67 3.64
C GLU A 197 -22.94 30.78 3.46
N TYR A 198 -22.79 29.66 2.76
CA TYR A 198 -23.87 28.68 2.59
C TYR A 198 -24.22 27.99 3.91
N ALA A 199 -23.23 27.62 4.72
CA ALA A 199 -23.44 27.05 6.05
C ALA A 199 -24.27 27.99 6.94
N ALA A 200 -23.96 29.29 6.96
CA ALA A 200 -24.74 30.28 7.69
C ALA A 200 -26.20 30.39 7.17
N ARG A 201 -26.41 30.25 5.85
CA ARG A 201 -27.75 30.20 5.26
C ARG A 201 -28.51 28.91 5.59
N PHE A 202 -27.81 27.80 5.81
CA PHE A 202 -28.41 26.52 6.18
C PHE A 202 -28.73 26.41 7.67
N GLU A 203 -28.07 27.18 8.53
CA GLU A 203 -28.25 27.14 9.99
C GLU A 203 -29.73 27.21 10.44
N PRO A 204 -30.60 28.10 9.92
CA PRO A 204 -32.00 28.15 10.34
C PRO A 204 -32.80 26.88 9.99
N MET A 205 -32.39 26.16 8.94
CA MET A 205 -33.02 24.92 8.47
C MET A 205 -32.41 23.68 9.13
N ASN A 206 -31.13 23.74 9.48
CA ASN A 206 -30.40 22.67 10.13
C ASN A 206 -29.38 23.27 11.13
N PRO A 207 -29.71 23.31 12.44
CA PRO A 207 -28.89 23.97 13.45
C PRO A 207 -27.45 23.44 13.58
N VAL A 208 -27.13 22.25 13.04
CA VAL A 208 -25.76 21.70 13.08
C VAL A 208 -24.73 22.64 12.45
N PHE A 209 -25.16 23.46 11.48
CA PHE A 209 -24.27 24.40 10.78
C PHE A 209 -23.75 25.54 11.65
N VAL A 210 -24.31 25.77 12.86
CA VAL A 210 -23.74 26.71 13.84
C VAL A 210 -22.28 26.35 14.20
N HIS A 211 -21.92 25.08 14.05
CA HIS A 211 -20.57 24.58 14.33
C HIS A 211 -19.61 24.67 13.14
N TYR A 212 -20.06 25.16 11.98
CA TYR A 212 -19.26 25.19 10.77
C TYR A 212 -17.93 25.97 10.91
N PRO A 213 -17.87 27.15 11.56
CA PRO A 213 -16.61 27.87 11.73
C PRO A 213 -15.53 27.04 12.44
N ALA A 214 -15.90 26.35 13.54
CA ALA A 214 -15.00 25.47 14.27
C ALA A 214 -14.60 24.23 13.44
N PHE A 215 -15.54 23.67 12.68
CA PHE A 215 -15.25 22.60 11.75
C PHE A 215 -14.27 23.03 10.65
N ALA A 216 -14.44 24.21 10.06
CA ALA A 216 -13.58 24.72 9.00
C ALA A 216 -12.14 24.94 9.50
N GLU A 217 -11.97 25.45 10.73
CA GLU A 217 -10.66 25.58 11.37
C GLU A 217 -9.98 24.21 11.54
N LEU A 218 -10.68 23.23 12.12
CA LEU A 218 -10.15 21.88 12.31
C LEU A 218 -9.85 21.18 10.97
N LEU A 219 -10.74 21.32 9.97
CA LEU A 219 -10.53 20.80 8.62
C LEU A 219 -9.29 21.42 7.99
N GLY A 220 -9.10 22.73 8.18
CA GLY A 220 -7.90 23.45 7.77
C GLY A 220 -6.63 22.86 8.37
N PHE A 221 -6.62 22.59 9.68
CA PHE A 221 -5.52 21.93 10.37
C PHE A 221 -5.24 20.52 9.82
N LEU A 222 -6.28 19.68 9.68
CA LEU A 222 -6.14 18.31 9.17
C LEU A 222 -5.59 18.27 7.74
N ALA A 223 -5.95 19.25 6.91
CA ALA A 223 -5.50 19.36 5.53
C ALA A 223 -4.02 19.79 5.39
N GLN A 224 -3.39 20.38 6.42
CA GLN A 224 -2.00 20.85 6.33
C GLN A 224 -0.99 19.70 6.23
N GLY A 225 -1.14 18.68 7.07
CA GLY A 225 -0.16 17.59 7.13
C GLY A 225 1.20 18.04 7.68
N SER A 226 1.25 18.51 8.92
CA SER A 226 2.41 19.18 9.52
C SER A 226 3.54 18.26 10.01
N CYS A 227 3.45 16.94 9.80
CA CYS A 227 4.39 15.97 10.37
C CYS A 227 4.84 14.89 9.36
N THR A 228 6.14 14.61 9.26
CA THR A 228 6.69 13.50 8.44
C THR A 228 6.90 12.21 9.22
N GLY A 229 6.56 12.20 10.52
CA GLY A 229 6.65 11.03 11.39
C GLY A 229 7.41 11.29 12.68
N CYS A 230 7.18 10.43 13.67
CA CYS A 230 7.77 10.64 15.00
C CYS A 230 9.30 10.57 15.02
N ARG A 231 9.91 9.86 14.07
CA ARG A 231 11.38 9.72 13.97
C ARG A 231 12.06 11.01 13.49
N GLU A 232 11.35 11.86 12.76
CA GLU A 232 11.90 13.10 12.24
C GLU A 232 11.55 14.29 13.14
N GLN A 233 10.29 14.37 13.57
CA GLN A 233 9.74 15.59 14.17
C GLN A 233 9.08 15.37 15.54
N GLY A 234 9.16 14.16 16.10
CA GLY A 234 8.48 13.81 17.34
C GLY A 234 6.99 13.53 17.18
N CYS A 235 6.32 13.18 18.28
CA CYS A 235 4.90 12.81 18.27
C CYS A 235 4.01 14.04 18.43
N LEU A 236 2.83 14.03 17.81
CA LEU A 236 1.76 15.00 18.09
C LEU A 236 1.41 15.06 19.60
N PHE A 237 1.58 13.94 20.30
CA PHE A 237 1.62 13.95 21.76
C PHE A 237 2.98 14.48 22.22
N GLN A 238 3.07 15.78 22.43
CA GLN A 238 4.33 16.50 22.71
C GLN A 238 5.10 15.99 23.94
N ALA A 239 4.42 15.34 24.89
CA ALA A 239 5.06 14.73 26.06
C ALA A 239 5.73 13.37 25.76
N CYS A 240 5.61 12.83 24.54
CA CYS A 240 6.21 11.56 24.15
C CYS A 240 7.72 11.70 23.92
N THR A 241 8.53 10.89 24.60
CA THR A 241 10.00 10.87 24.45
C THR A 241 10.52 9.64 23.70
N ILE A 242 9.63 8.74 23.27
CA ILE A 242 10.01 7.42 22.74
C ILE A 242 10.90 7.50 21.50
N ALA A 243 10.62 8.45 20.59
CA ALA A 243 11.40 8.57 19.36
C ALA A 243 12.87 8.93 19.64
N ASP A 244 13.09 9.87 20.56
CA ASP A 244 14.43 10.30 20.97
C ASP A 244 15.14 9.21 21.79
N CYS A 245 14.42 8.56 22.70
CA CYS A 245 14.91 7.41 23.46
C CYS A 245 15.39 6.29 22.52
N ALA A 246 14.55 5.86 21.58
CA ALA A 246 14.91 4.83 20.61
C ALA A 246 16.15 5.20 19.79
N ARG A 247 16.23 6.45 19.33
CA ARG A 247 17.41 6.99 18.63
C ARG A 247 18.68 6.91 19.48
N SER A 248 18.61 7.34 20.74
CA SER A 248 19.75 7.34 21.66
C SER A 248 20.24 5.93 22.04
N HIS A 249 19.35 4.94 22.00
CA HIS A 249 19.68 3.53 22.26
C HIS A 249 20.03 2.76 20.97
N GLY A 250 20.04 3.42 19.80
CA GLY A 250 20.31 2.77 18.52
C GLY A 250 19.28 1.73 18.11
N ALA A 251 18.04 1.84 18.61
CA ALA A 251 16.96 0.91 18.34
C ALA A 251 15.96 1.50 17.33
N ASP A 252 15.53 0.70 16.36
CA ASP A 252 14.47 1.13 15.46
C ASP A 252 13.11 0.99 16.12
N TYR A 253 12.90 -0.07 16.89
CA TYR A 253 11.68 -0.31 17.64
C TYR A 253 11.98 -0.57 19.11
N CYS A 254 11.06 -0.21 20.02
CA CYS A 254 11.34 -0.34 21.45
C CYS A 254 11.65 -1.78 21.85
N PHE A 255 11.02 -2.79 21.22
CA PHE A 255 11.28 -4.20 21.52
C PHE A 255 12.72 -4.67 21.22
N GLU A 256 13.48 -3.92 20.41
CA GLU A 256 14.88 -4.21 20.07
C GLU A 256 15.85 -3.67 21.12
N CYS A 257 15.38 -2.76 21.99
CA CYS A 257 16.19 -2.22 23.07
C CYS A 257 16.51 -3.30 24.12
N LEU A 258 17.75 -3.33 24.61
CA LEU A 258 18.20 -4.26 25.66
C LEU A 258 17.44 -4.06 26.99
N GLU A 259 16.95 -2.86 27.23
CA GLU A 259 16.16 -2.53 28.42
C GLU A 259 14.68 -2.87 28.26
N TYR A 260 14.25 -3.35 27.08
CA TYR A 260 12.86 -3.67 26.86
C TYR A 260 12.49 -5.00 27.53
N PRO A 261 11.40 -5.04 28.31
CA PRO A 261 10.46 -3.94 28.55
C PRO A 261 10.90 -3.02 29.69
N CYS A 262 10.88 -1.70 29.47
CA CYS A 262 11.26 -0.71 30.46
C CYS A 262 10.05 0.06 31.03
N ALA A 263 10.25 0.82 32.11
CA ALA A 263 9.30 1.81 32.63
C ALA A 263 9.60 3.25 32.15
N ALA A 264 10.75 3.47 31.51
CA ALA A 264 11.26 4.78 31.10
C ALA A 264 10.70 5.28 29.75
N HIS A 265 9.47 4.86 29.39
CA HIS A 265 8.83 5.25 28.13
C HIS A 265 7.93 6.50 28.27
N GLY A 266 7.60 6.93 29.49
CA GLY A 266 6.84 8.17 29.75
C GLY A 266 5.40 8.20 29.23
N LEU A 267 4.81 7.06 28.89
CA LEU A 267 3.44 6.98 28.38
C LEU A 267 2.44 6.74 29.52
N PRO A 268 1.30 7.45 29.55
CA PRO A 268 0.29 7.28 30.60
C PRO A 268 -0.64 6.10 30.33
N GLY A 269 -1.05 5.41 31.41
CA GLY A 269 -2.17 4.45 31.48
C GLY A 269 -2.39 3.62 30.20
N PRO A 270 -3.51 3.82 29.47
CA PRO A 270 -3.83 3.03 28.27
C PRO A 270 -2.77 3.08 27.14
N LEU A 271 -2.01 4.18 27.01
CA LEU A 271 -0.98 4.26 25.97
C LEU A 271 0.23 3.37 26.29
N ALA A 272 0.54 3.18 27.58
CA ALA A 272 1.59 2.24 28.00
C ALA A 272 1.21 0.79 27.67
N GLU A 273 -0.05 0.42 27.89
CA GLU A 273 -0.57 -0.91 27.53
C GLU A 273 -0.54 -1.15 26.02
N ILE A 274 -0.94 -0.16 25.22
CA ILE A 274 -0.86 -0.22 23.75
C ILE A 274 0.59 -0.35 23.30
N TRP A 275 1.50 0.46 23.84
CA TRP A 275 2.94 0.39 23.55
C TRP A 275 3.50 -1.00 23.83
N ARG A 276 3.19 -1.56 25.00
CA ARG A 276 3.65 -2.88 25.42
C ARG A 276 3.11 -3.97 24.49
N ARG A 277 1.79 -3.98 24.27
CA ARG A 277 1.12 -4.94 23.39
C ARG A 277 1.69 -4.89 21.97
N ASN A 278 1.84 -3.70 21.40
CA ASN A 278 2.30 -3.56 20.02
C ASN A 278 3.76 -4.02 19.88
N ASN A 279 4.64 -3.67 20.83
CA ASN A 279 6.04 -4.09 20.81
C ASN A 279 6.22 -5.58 21.06
N ASP A 280 5.44 -6.19 21.96
CA ASP A 280 5.45 -7.64 22.16
C ASP A 280 5.01 -8.36 20.86
N ARG A 281 4.00 -7.84 20.15
CA ARG A 281 3.61 -8.38 18.83
C ARG A 281 4.69 -8.19 17.76
N MET A 282 5.35 -7.04 17.71
CA MET A 282 6.46 -6.83 16.77
C MET A 282 7.64 -7.76 17.08
N ARG A 283 7.91 -8.06 18.37
CA ARG A 283 8.92 -9.04 18.77
C ARG A 283 8.57 -10.46 18.31
N GLU A 284 7.29 -10.83 18.35
CA GLU A 284 6.81 -12.14 17.91
C GLU A 284 6.87 -12.34 16.39
N CYS A 285 6.42 -11.34 15.60
CA CYS A 285 6.22 -11.50 14.15
C CYS A 285 7.09 -10.61 13.26
N GLY A 286 7.90 -9.72 13.84
CA GLY A 286 8.66 -8.70 13.11
C GLY A 286 7.84 -7.44 12.81
N ALA A 287 8.53 -6.31 12.67
CA ALA A 287 7.90 -5.00 12.44
C ALA A 287 7.13 -4.92 11.13
N ALA A 288 7.65 -5.51 10.04
CA ALA A 288 6.99 -5.50 8.74
C ALA A 288 5.68 -6.30 8.75
N ALA A 289 5.66 -7.50 9.33
CA ALA A 289 4.45 -8.30 9.45
C ALA A 289 3.42 -7.62 10.35
N TRP A 290 3.86 -7.03 11.47
CA TRP A 290 2.99 -6.23 12.33
C TRP A 290 2.37 -5.06 11.58
N TYR A 291 3.17 -4.24 10.88
CA TYR A 291 2.70 -3.10 10.12
C TYR A 291 1.60 -3.50 9.13
N ARG A 292 1.81 -4.57 8.35
CA ARG A 292 0.81 -5.08 7.40
C ARG A 292 -0.51 -5.44 8.07
N LYS A 293 -0.47 -5.99 9.30
CA LYS A 293 -1.66 -6.36 10.08
C LYS A 293 -2.46 -5.16 10.58
N VAL A 294 -1.81 -4.02 10.82
CA VAL A 294 -2.44 -2.85 11.44
C VAL A 294 -2.63 -1.65 10.52
N LYS A 295 -1.92 -1.57 9.39
CA LYS A 295 -1.98 -0.43 8.46
C LYS A 295 -3.40 -0.15 7.94
N ASP A 296 -4.25 -1.17 7.82
CA ASP A 296 -5.61 -1.00 7.30
C ASP A 296 -6.62 -0.66 8.41
N LYS A 297 -6.24 -0.77 9.69
CA LYS A 297 -7.12 -0.47 10.83
C LYS A 297 -7.13 1.01 11.18
N PRO A 298 -8.23 1.56 11.73
CA PRO A 298 -8.23 2.92 12.28
C PRO A 298 -7.12 3.09 13.32
N ARG A 299 -6.42 4.23 13.27
CA ARG A 299 -5.38 4.55 14.27
C ARG A 299 -5.99 4.88 15.63
N TYR A 300 -7.14 5.55 15.61
CA TYR A 300 -7.89 6.03 16.77
C TYR A 300 -9.15 5.16 16.91
N PRO A 301 -9.05 3.98 17.55
CA PRO A 301 -10.19 3.08 17.76
C PRO A 301 -11.17 3.62 18.80
#